data_AF-Q10KT8-F1
#
_entry.id   AF-Q10KT8-F1
#
_cell.length_a   1.000
_cell.length_b   1.000
_cell.length_c   1.000
_cell.angle_alpha   90.00
_cell.angle_beta   90.00
_cell.angle_gamma   90.00
#
_symmetry.space_group_name_H-M   'P 1'
#
loop_
_entity.id
_entity.type
_entity.pdbx_description
1 polymer ?
#
loop_
_entity_poly.entity_id
_entity_poly.type
_entity_poly.pdbx_seq_one_letter_code
_entity_poly.pdbx_strand_id
1 'polypeptide(L)' 'MADRPPAMADRTATFVDLVIAIILPPLGVFLKVGCEIEFWICLLLTFLGYFPGIIYAVWVIVNH' A
#
# COMPACT_ATOMS: atom_id res chain seq x y z
N MET A 1 13.66 27.73 -9.60
CA MET A 1 12.65 26.98 -10.37
C MET A 1 13.20 25.59 -10.60
N ALA A 2 12.97 24.69 -9.64
CA ALA A 2 13.34 23.29 -9.82
C ALA A 2 12.26 22.65 -10.70
N ASP A 3 12.57 22.41 -11.97
CA ASP A 3 11.77 21.53 -12.82
C ASP A 3 12.04 20.08 -12.38
N ARG A 4 11.52 19.70 -11.22
CA ARG A 4 11.37 18.29 -10.90
C ARG A 4 9.93 17.97 -11.26
N PRO A 5 9.63 17.22 -12.33
CA PRO A 5 8.27 16.76 -12.53
C PRO A 5 7.93 15.92 -11.29
N PRO A 6 7.04 16.36 -10.38
CA PRO A 6 6.71 15.55 -9.20
C PRO A 6 5.82 14.38 -9.64
N ALA A 7 5.03 14.59 -10.69
CA ALA A 7 3.96 13.70 -11.11
C ALA A 7 4.39 12.28 -11.54
N MET A 8 5.61 12.04 -12.07
CA MET A 8 6.01 10.67 -12.46
C MET A 8 6.56 9.86 -11.29
N ALA A 9 7.32 10.49 -10.38
CA ALA A 9 7.93 9.79 -9.26
C ALA A 9 6.86 9.20 -8.32
N ASP A 10 5.81 9.99 -8.06
CA ASP A 10 4.70 9.58 -7.20
C ASP A 10 3.94 8.38 -7.79
N ARG A 11 3.73 8.36 -9.11
CA ARG A 11 3.08 7.23 -9.81
C ARG A 11 3.88 5.93 -9.72
N THR A 12 5.20 6.00 -9.87
CA THR A 12 6.07 4.82 -9.74
C THR A 12 6.05 4.26 -8.32
N ALA A 13 6.05 5.12 -7.30
CA ALA A 13 5.97 4.70 -5.90
C ALA A 13 4.64 3.96 -5.64
N THR A 14 3.50 4.55 -6.02
CA THR A 14 2.19 3.91 -5.89
C THR A 14 2.12 2.57 -6.63
N PHE A 15 2.72 2.47 -7.82
CA PHE A 15 2.77 1.20 -8.55
C PHE A 15 3.59 0.14 -7.82
N VAL A 16 4.76 0.50 -7.29
CA VAL A 16 5.60 -0.41 -6.50
C VAL A 16 4.88 -0.84 -5.23
N ASP A 17 4.23 0.08 -4.51
CA ASP A 17 3.44 -0.23 -3.31
C ASP A 17 2.31 -1.20 -3.64
N LEU A 18 1.64 -1.04 -4.79
CA LEU A 18 0.58 -1.94 -5.24
C LEU A 18 1.10 -3.35 -5.56
N VAL A 19 2.24 -3.45 -6.24
CA VAL A 19 2.89 -4.75 -6.52
C VAL A 19 3.30 -5.44 -5.21
N ILE A 20 3.87 -4.68 -4.27
CA ILE A 20 4.25 -5.20 -2.96
C ILE A 20 3.01 -5.63 -2.17
N ALA A 21 1.93 -4.83 -2.19
CA ALA A 21 0.67 -5.16 -1.53
C ALA A 21 0.02 -6.44 -2.09
N ILE A 22 0.22 -6.74 -3.38
CA ILE A 22 -0.29 -7.99 -3.95
C ILE A 22 0.52 -9.20 -3.47
N ILE A 23 1.84 -9.07 -3.30
CA ILE A 23 2.71 -10.17 -2.81
C ILE A 23 2.56 -10.36 -1.30
N LEU A 24 2.64 -9.25 -0.57
CA LEU A 24 2.56 -9.19 0.88
C LEU A 24 1.73 -7.96 1.27
N PRO A 25 0.39 -8.10 1.39
CA PRO A 25 -0.53 -7.01 1.69
C PRO A 25 -0.10 -6.12 2.86
N PRO A 26 0.31 -6.68 4.03
CA PRO A 26 0.71 -5.84 5.14
C PRO A 26 2.00 -5.05 4.85
N LEU A 27 2.89 -5.53 3.99
CA LEU A 27 4.12 -4.80 3.64
C LEU A 27 3.84 -3.59 2.74
N GLY A 28 2.94 -3.73 1.76
CA GLY A 28 2.56 -2.60 0.90
C GLY A 28 1.90 -1.48 1.70
N VAL A 29 1.02 -1.83 2.64
CA VAL A 29 0.41 -0.88 3.57
C VAL A 29 1.46 -0.26 4.49
N PHE A 30 2.37 -1.07 5.04
CA PHE A 30 3.45 -0.58 5.90
C PHE A 30 4.36 0.43 5.20
N LEU A 31 4.69 0.24 3.92
CA LEU A 31 5.53 1.20 3.20
C LEU A 31 4.78 2.50 2.89
N LYS A 32 3.47 2.42 2.68
CA LYS A 32 2.61 3.57 2.36
C LYS A 32 2.29 4.45 3.58
N VAL A 33 1.91 3.84 4.70
CA VAL A 33 1.46 4.58 5.91
C VAL A 33 2.29 4.29 7.16
N GLY A 34 3.20 3.31 7.12
CA GLY A 34 3.98 2.89 8.28
C GLY A 34 3.28 1.83 9.14
N CYS A 35 3.71 1.72 10.41
CA CYS A 35 3.13 0.79 11.39
C CYS A 35 1.89 1.37 12.08
N GLU A 36 0.93 1.84 11.30
CA GLU A 36 -0.31 2.44 11.80
C GLU A 36 -1.43 1.39 11.90
N ILE A 37 -2.65 1.83 12.24
CA ILE A 37 -3.77 0.91 12.47
C ILE A 37 -4.15 0.15 11.19
N GLU A 38 -3.93 0.75 10.03
CA GLU A 38 -4.14 0.18 8.71
C GLU A 38 -3.26 -1.04 8.49
N PHE A 39 -2.00 -1.02 8.98
CA PHE A 39 -1.12 -2.18 8.94
C PHE A 39 -1.70 -3.34 9.75
N TRP A 40 -2.15 -3.07 10.97
CA TRP A 40 -2.72 -4.10 11.85
C TRP A 40 -4.04 -4.66 11.31
N ILE A 41 -4.88 -3.80 10.72
CA ILE A 41 -6.13 -4.23 10.05
C ILE A 41 -5.78 -5.11 8.85
N CYS A 42 -4.85 -4.68 7.98
CA CYS A 42 -4.41 -5.47 6.83
C CYS A 42 -3.82 -6.82 7.25
N LEU A 43 -3.00 -6.83 8.30
CA LEU A 43 -2.40 -8.03 8.86
C LEU A 43 -3.48 -9.00 9.37
N LEU A 44 -4.44 -8.49 10.15
CA LEU A 44 -5.57 -9.29 10.65
C LEU A 44 -6.42 -9.84 9.51
N LEU A 45 -6.74 -9.01 8.51
CA LEU A 45 -7.49 -9.44 7.33
C LEU A 45 -6.75 -10.53 6.57
N THR A 46 -5.43 -10.39 6.39
CA THR A 46 -4.59 -11.40 5.72
C THR A 46 -4.62 -12.74 6.47
N PHE A 47 -4.68 -12.72 7.80
CA PHE A 47 -4.87 -13.92 8.62
C PHE A 47 -6.28 -14.52 8.48
N LEU A 48 -7.33 -13.69 8.38
CA LEU A 48 -8.70 -14.16 8.11
C LEU A 48 -8.85 -14.69 6.67
N GLY A 49 -8.04 -14.20 5.74
CA GLY A 49 -7.97 -14.62 4.36
C GLY A 49 -7.08 -13.69 3.54
N TYR A 50 -6.31 -14.26 2.63
CA TYR A 50 -5.38 -13.45 1.83
C TYR A 50 -6.10 -12.42 0.93
N PHE A 51 -7.25 -12.80 0.37
CA PHE A 51 -8.02 -11.96 -0.55
C PHE A 51 -8.57 -10.66 0.08
N PRO A 52 -9.24 -10.67 1.26
CA PRO A 52 -9.65 -9.43 1.92
C PRO A 52 -8.44 -8.56 2.31
N GLY A 53 -7.30 -9.17 2.68
CA GLY A 53 -6.05 -8.43 2.91
C GLY A 53 -5.59 -7.63 1.69
N ILE A 54 -5.59 -8.24 0.51
CA ILE A 54 -5.22 -7.56 -0.75
C ILE A 54 -6.19 -6.39 -1.05
N ILE A 55 -7.50 -6.63 -0.98
CA ILE A 55 -8.50 -5.58 -1.26
C ILE A 55 -8.29 -4.38 -0.32
N TYR A 56 -8.10 -4.66 0.97
CA TYR A 56 -7.86 -3.62 1.96
C TYR A 56 -6.55 -2.86 1.67
N ALA A 57 -5.46 -3.56 1.37
CA ALA A 57 -4.18 -2.94 1.06
C ALA A 57 -4.26 -2.03 -0.18
N VAL A 58 -4.91 -2.48 -1.25
CA VAL A 58 -5.14 -1.66 -2.46
C VAL A 58 -5.99 -0.44 -2.14
N TRP A 59 -7.06 -0.61 -1.34
CA TRP A 59 -7.91 0.52 -0.93
C TRP A 59 -7.13 1.56 -0.13
N VAL A 60 -6.28 1.15 0.83
CA VAL A 60 -5.42 2.06 1.58
C VAL A 60 -4.43 2.78 0.66
N ILE A 61 -3.74 2.07 -0.25
CA ILE A 61 -2.74 2.68 -1.14
C ILE A 61 -3.35 3.72 -2.09
N VAL A 62 -4.58 3.48 -2.56
CA VAL A 62 -5.29 4.38 -3.48
C VAL A 62 -5.93 5.56 -2.75
N ASN A 63 -6.33 5.41 -1.49
CA ASN A 63 -7.08 6.41 -0.74
C ASN A 63 -6.25 7.20 0.30
N HIS A 64 -5.00 6.81 0.56
CA HIS A 64 -4.00 7.62 1.29
C HIS A 64 -3.03 8.32 0.33
#